data_AF-A0A6A5C367-F1
#
_entry.id   AF-A0A6A5C367-F1
#
_cell.length_a   1.000
_cell.length_b   1.000
_cell.length_c   1.000
_cell.angle_alpha   90.00
_cell.angle_beta   90.00
_cell.angle_gamma   90.00
#
_symmetry.space_group_name_H-M   'P 1'
#
loop_
_entity.id
_entity.type
_entity.pdbx_description
1 polymer ?
#
loop_
_entity_poly.entity_id
_entity_poly.type
_entity_poly.pdbx_seq_one_letter_code
_entity_poly.pdbx_strand_id
1 'polypeptide(L)'
;MIIKDCPLNHHQEKEDHHDQSINNNDNTEEEYWSLEKLQKLPYVIHGSADSIDRDVIYWIPIGSRTPLQSNNPKRTRLPSQKRCFQFCVENKNYENRNLIVVDMERGIVVDCFKGTCDAINNQIKLTYGLHKQQHDCPIKDIVHRNIALKMTRGMRQILSMVGRVCRIHKAKIRQQKVLKEFLGIETSDVVNELLENMNVIHGFIDEDLTLMYHDDMKSNLKSLNFMKRVESVQAVNYALICKQCILWEKEFQSKQKKQALYKEGLQMWLTNQGFNHDSLSINFRMLKKKQRAQDLPMLIQQVFETKPSQTKSTILDAKTAGEEGDFLHIIKSITFQMVQTDAQLENVELYSKKMVVERDPRTQPLMYRDVDFMYNNLNTCFEILNEYRNIITTKIKNNISITMMNNYLNCFRVLDPFSLDMNAFQQQCNGMLIDMKKERVVCSPPIFLKKLFDHSFALQHHTQQEQHQSIEKLEFHSKDSRDLLFNYSNVTYPLYSLFMENNEINILDASHGTMIVNDPMAQKLIMDLLETKLSQKETLKDILNMNEYTYSFRILPDSNQILLVAVCDLLTFRYLSPTQILKFWRENWRTSKQFNITSHRYHVTSEYFHLNRGGEA
;
A
#
# COMPACT_ATOMS: atom_id res chain seq x y z
N MET A 1 35.97 48.85 0.75
CA MET A 1 35.71 47.58 1.47
C MET A 1 34.36 47.71 2.12
N ILE A 2 33.35 47.10 1.49
CA ILE A 2 31.93 47.28 1.83
C ILE A 2 31.52 46.08 2.68
N ILE A 3 31.13 46.36 3.92
CA ILE A 3 30.34 45.47 4.78
C ILE A 3 28.89 45.64 4.32
N LYS A 4 28.21 44.53 3.98
CA LYS A 4 26.76 44.50 3.78
C LYS A 4 26.17 43.44 4.68
N ASP A 5 25.29 43.93 5.55
CA ASP A 5 24.53 43.18 6.54
C ASP A 5 23.60 42.16 5.89
N CYS A 6 23.57 40.97 6.51
CA CYS A 6 22.68 39.87 6.20
C CYS A 6 21.44 40.01 7.12
N PRO A 7 20.19 40.08 6.60
CA PRO A 7 19.03 40.16 7.46
C PRO A 7 18.70 38.79 8.07
N LEU A 8 18.39 38.84 9.36
CA LEU A 8 17.89 37.76 10.20
C LEU A 8 16.69 37.05 9.56
N ASN A 9 16.81 35.73 9.40
CA ASN A 9 15.67 34.87 9.09
C ASN A 9 14.70 34.85 10.27
N HIS A 10 13.47 35.31 10.02
CA HIS A 10 12.33 35.01 10.88
C HIS A 10 12.12 33.49 10.93
N HIS A 11 12.26 32.93 12.14
CA HIS A 11 11.67 31.65 12.48
C HIS A 11 10.15 31.75 12.31
N GLN A 12 9.63 31.26 11.19
CA GLN A 12 8.23 30.84 11.12
C GLN A 12 8.10 29.56 11.95
N GLU A 13 7.46 29.69 13.10
CA GLU A 13 6.91 28.57 13.84
C GLU A 13 5.97 27.79 12.91
N LYS A 14 6.29 26.52 12.68
CA LYS A 14 5.35 25.60 12.04
C LYS A 14 4.28 25.28 13.07
N GLU A 15 3.13 25.94 12.96
CA GLU A 15 1.90 25.50 13.60
C GLU A 15 1.47 24.17 12.95
N ASP A 16 1.82 23.06 13.60
CA ASP A 16 1.19 21.77 13.33
C ASP A 16 -0.27 21.85 13.83
N HIS A 17 -1.19 22.21 12.92
CA HIS A 17 -2.62 22.10 13.18
C HIS A 17 -3.00 20.62 13.43
N HIS A 18 -3.01 20.24 14.70
CA HIS A 18 -3.69 19.03 15.15
C HIS A 18 -5.19 19.27 15.07
N ASP A 19 -5.82 18.65 14.08
CA ASP A 19 -7.27 18.55 13.91
C ASP A 19 -7.89 17.84 15.13
N GLN A 20 -8.32 18.60 16.13
CA GLN A 20 -8.88 18.08 17.40
C GLN A 20 -10.43 17.89 17.36
N SER A 21 -11.08 18.04 16.21
CA SER A 21 -12.55 18.19 16.15
C SER A 21 -13.37 16.91 15.93
N ILE A 22 -12.79 15.69 15.99
CA ILE A 22 -13.50 14.43 15.64
C ILE A 22 -13.76 13.45 16.82
N ASN A 23 -13.24 13.67 18.04
CA ASN A 23 -13.05 12.56 18.99
C ASN A 23 -14.23 12.11 19.89
N ASN A 24 -15.44 12.66 19.83
CA ASN A 24 -16.50 12.26 20.79
C ASN A 24 -17.37 11.05 20.35
N ASN A 25 -17.30 10.59 19.10
CA ASN A 25 -18.11 9.46 18.62
C ASN A 25 -17.39 8.09 18.65
N ASP A 26 -16.06 8.05 18.79
CA ASP A 26 -15.25 6.83 18.66
C ASP A 26 -15.46 5.84 19.81
N ASN A 27 -15.83 6.31 21.01
CA ASN A 27 -16.03 5.44 22.18
C ASN A 27 -17.15 4.41 21.99
N THR A 28 -18.16 4.72 21.16
CA THR A 28 -19.28 3.80 20.90
C THR A 28 -18.93 2.65 19.96
N GLU A 29 -17.91 2.81 19.10
CA GLU A 29 -17.48 1.75 18.18
C GLU A 29 -16.56 0.72 18.87
N GLU A 30 -15.70 1.16 19.81
CA GLU A 30 -14.84 0.24 20.56
C GLU A 30 -15.64 -0.77 21.39
N GLU A 31 -16.82 -0.39 21.88
CA GLU A 31 -17.71 -1.26 22.64
C GLU A 31 -18.38 -2.35 21.78
N TYR A 32 -18.58 -2.09 20.48
CA TYR A 32 -19.25 -3.04 19.59
C TYR A 32 -18.39 -4.27 19.27
N TRP A 33 -17.11 -4.07 18.97
CA TRP A 33 -16.17 -5.13 18.57
C TRP A 33 -15.29 -5.59 19.75
N SER A 34 -15.87 -6.36 20.68
CA SER A 34 -15.09 -7.05 21.72
C SER A 34 -14.09 -8.04 21.10
N LEU A 35 -12.93 -8.29 21.71
CA LEU A 35 -11.97 -9.30 21.22
C LEU A 35 -12.61 -10.69 21.16
N GLU A 36 -13.44 -11.00 22.14
CA GLU A 36 -14.21 -12.24 22.18
C GLU A 36 -15.15 -12.37 20.97
N LYS A 37 -15.81 -11.29 20.55
CA LYS A 37 -16.63 -11.28 19.32
C LYS A 37 -15.77 -11.50 18.08
N LEU A 38 -14.60 -10.86 17.99
CA LEU A 38 -13.68 -11.04 16.86
C LEU A 38 -13.14 -12.48 16.77
N GLN A 39 -12.86 -13.12 17.90
CA GLN A 39 -12.44 -14.53 17.96
C GLN A 39 -13.52 -15.52 17.51
N LYS A 40 -14.80 -15.12 17.60
CA LYS A 40 -15.96 -15.92 17.17
C LYS A 40 -16.33 -15.70 15.69
N LEU A 41 -15.63 -14.81 14.98
CA LEU A 41 -15.86 -14.60 13.55
C LEU A 41 -15.47 -15.85 12.75
N PRO A 42 -16.15 -16.11 11.62
CA PRO A 42 -15.72 -17.14 10.70
C PRO A 42 -14.34 -16.77 10.10
N TYR A 43 -13.57 -17.79 9.72
CA TYR A 43 -12.21 -17.60 9.23
C TYR A 43 -11.80 -18.62 8.18
N VAL A 44 -10.79 -18.27 7.38
CA VAL A 44 -10.15 -19.16 6.40
C VAL A 44 -8.65 -19.27 6.70
N ILE A 45 -8.09 -20.46 6.47
CA ILE A 45 -6.64 -20.67 6.46
C ILE A 45 -6.17 -20.49 5.01
N HIS A 46 -5.12 -19.71 4.79
CA HIS A 46 -4.67 -19.38 3.44
C HIS A 46 -3.15 -19.47 3.30
N GLY A 47 -2.64 -19.22 2.09
CA GLY A 47 -1.20 -19.22 1.82
C GLY A 47 -0.66 -20.61 1.46
N SER A 48 0.66 -20.76 1.60
CA SER A 48 1.35 -21.97 1.10
C SER A 48 1.15 -23.15 2.06
N ALA A 49 0.92 -24.36 1.54
CA ALA A 49 0.77 -25.57 2.35
C ALA A 49 2.05 -25.93 3.14
N ASP A 50 3.21 -25.46 2.67
CA ASP A 50 4.53 -25.63 3.29
C ASP A 50 4.94 -24.43 4.18
N SER A 51 3.99 -23.58 4.58
CA SER A 51 4.25 -22.50 5.52
C SER A 51 4.37 -23.05 6.94
N ILE A 52 5.37 -22.57 7.68
CA ILE A 52 5.49 -22.84 9.13
C ILE A 52 4.42 -22.05 9.89
N ASP A 53 4.16 -20.83 9.43
CA ASP A 53 3.18 -19.93 10.03
C ASP A 53 1.78 -20.30 9.53
N ARG A 54 0.82 -20.38 10.46
CA ARG A 54 -0.60 -20.54 10.13
C ARG A 54 -1.21 -19.18 9.82
N ASP A 55 -1.31 -18.86 8.54
CA ASP A 55 -1.93 -17.62 8.07
C ASP A 55 -3.47 -17.75 8.10
N VAL A 56 -4.12 -16.91 8.91
CA VAL A 56 -5.56 -16.98 9.17
C VAL A 56 -6.23 -15.64 8.89
N ILE A 57 -7.28 -15.63 8.06
CA ILE A 57 -8.08 -14.44 7.80
C ILE A 57 -9.47 -14.63 8.40
N TYR A 58 -9.81 -13.79 9.36
CA TYR A 58 -11.16 -13.66 9.89
C TYR A 58 -11.94 -12.67 9.03
N TRP A 59 -13.25 -12.89 8.84
CA TRP A 59 -14.07 -11.95 8.08
C TRP A 59 -15.34 -11.51 8.82
N ILE A 60 -15.70 -10.26 8.58
CA ILE A 60 -16.97 -9.66 8.98
C ILE A 60 -17.91 -9.74 7.78
N PRO A 61 -18.98 -10.56 7.84
CA PRO A 61 -19.94 -10.66 6.75
C PRO A 61 -20.84 -9.42 6.72
N ILE A 62 -20.99 -8.82 5.54
CA ILE A 62 -21.98 -7.76 5.29
C ILE A 62 -22.97 -8.24 4.22
N GLY A 63 -24.25 -7.88 4.38
CA GLY A 63 -25.31 -8.22 3.45
C GLY A 63 -25.67 -7.04 2.54
N SER A 64 -26.28 -7.33 1.39
CA SER A 64 -26.65 -6.38 0.34
C SER A 64 -27.83 -5.44 0.65
N ARG A 65 -28.24 -5.33 1.92
CA ARG A 65 -29.20 -4.28 2.28
C ARG A 65 -28.49 -2.94 2.05
N THR A 66 -28.90 -2.27 0.97
CA THR A 66 -28.40 -0.99 0.49
C THR A 66 -28.03 -0.09 1.68
N PRO A 67 -26.81 0.51 1.70
CA PRO A 67 -26.36 1.39 2.77
C PRO A 67 -27.40 2.46 3.17
N LEU A 68 -28.24 2.86 2.21
CA LEU A 68 -29.33 3.83 2.37
C LEU A 68 -30.52 3.36 3.23
N GLN A 69 -30.69 2.05 3.51
CA GLN A 69 -31.85 1.52 4.25
C GLN A 69 -31.51 0.96 5.64
N SER A 70 -30.23 0.88 5.99
CA SER A 70 -29.81 0.48 7.31
C SER A 70 -29.59 1.73 8.16
N ASN A 71 -30.43 1.95 9.17
CA ASN A 71 -30.26 3.00 10.18
C ASN A 71 -28.94 2.89 10.99
N ASN A 72 -28.04 1.98 10.64
CA ASN A 72 -26.74 1.78 11.28
C ASN A 72 -25.62 1.56 10.24
N PRO A 73 -25.08 2.63 9.62
CA PRO A 73 -23.92 2.56 8.71
C PRO A 73 -22.65 2.01 9.37
N LYS A 74 -22.61 1.85 10.71
CA LYS A 74 -21.46 1.34 11.48
C LYS A 74 -21.16 -0.15 11.29
N ARG A 75 -22.03 -0.94 10.63
CA ARG A 75 -21.84 -2.39 10.44
C ARG A 75 -21.08 -2.78 9.17
N THR A 76 -20.69 -1.83 8.33
CA THR A 76 -20.09 -2.12 7.01
C THR A 76 -18.58 -1.92 6.94
N ARG A 77 -17.91 -1.64 8.07
CA ARG A 77 -16.49 -1.30 8.11
C ARG A 77 -15.71 -2.15 9.10
N LEU A 78 -14.39 -2.19 8.92
CA LEU A 78 -13.50 -2.75 9.93
C LEU A 78 -13.65 -2.04 11.28
N PRO A 79 -13.36 -2.73 12.40
CA PRO A 79 -13.14 -2.08 13.69
C PRO A 79 -12.04 -1.02 13.61
N SER A 80 -11.94 -0.16 14.64
CA SER A 80 -10.85 0.82 14.73
C SER A 80 -9.47 0.19 14.51
N GLN A 81 -8.54 0.95 13.94
CA GLN A 81 -7.20 0.44 13.61
C GLN A 81 -6.48 -0.13 14.84
N LYS A 82 -6.63 0.51 16.01
CA LYS A 82 -6.11 0.05 17.30
C LYS A 82 -6.68 -1.32 17.66
N ARG A 83 -7.99 -1.52 17.45
CA ARG A 83 -8.66 -2.78 17.76
C ARG A 83 -8.27 -3.90 16.81
N CYS A 84 -8.22 -3.62 15.51
CA CYS A 84 -7.71 -4.57 14.52
C CYS A 84 -6.27 -4.99 14.83
N PHE A 85 -5.42 -4.03 15.20
CA PHE A 85 -4.03 -4.30 15.60
C PHE A 85 -3.97 -5.20 16.83
N GLN A 86 -4.72 -4.86 17.89
CA GLN A 86 -4.78 -5.66 19.10
C GLN A 86 -5.15 -7.12 18.78
N PHE A 87 -6.25 -7.34 18.06
CA PHE A 87 -6.70 -8.67 17.68
C PHE A 87 -5.68 -9.43 16.82
N CYS A 88 -5.06 -8.76 15.85
CA CYS A 88 -4.14 -9.40 14.92
C CYS A 88 -2.73 -9.65 15.48
N VAL A 89 -2.38 -9.03 16.61
CA VAL A 89 -1.08 -9.20 17.29
C VAL A 89 -1.21 -10.11 18.50
N GLU A 90 -2.37 -10.12 19.17
CA GLU A 90 -2.73 -11.15 20.13
C GLU A 90 -2.66 -12.53 19.46
N ASN A 91 -1.84 -13.43 20.03
CA ASN A 91 -1.57 -14.79 19.52
C ASN A 91 -0.72 -14.90 18.25
N LYS A 92 0.10 -13.89 17.90
CA LYS A 92 1.05 -13.97 16.76
C LYS A 92 1.93 -15.24 16.77
N ASN A 93 2.21 -15.82 17.94
CA ASN A 93 3.02 -17.04 18.08
C ASN A 93 2.32 -18.32 17.57
N TYR A 94 0.99 -18.29 17.40
CA TYR A 94 0.19 -19.43 16.97
C TYR A 94 -0.45 -19.21 15.60
N GLU A 95 -0.92 -17.98 15.35
CA GLU A 95 -1.65 -17.64 14.14
C GLU A 95 -1.22 -16.25 13.65
N ASN A 96 -0.86 -16.14 12.37
CA ASN A 96 -0.67 -14.85 11.73
C ASN A 96 -2.04 -14.34 11.25
N ARG A 97 -2.72 -13.63 12.15
CA ARG A 97 -4.09 -13.18 11.93
C ARG A 97 -4.18 -11.94 11.04
N ASN A 98 -5.24 -11.90 10.25
CA ASN A 98 -5.71 -10.72 9.54
C ASN A 98 -7.25 -10.62 9.65
N LEU A 99 -7.79 -9.43 9.38
CA LEU A 99 -9.23 -9.15 9.45
C LEU A 99 -9.67 -8.46 8.15
N ILE A 100 -10.79 -8.93 7.61
CA ILE A 100 -11.40 -8.38 6.39
C ILE A 100 -12.91 -8.18 6.55
N VAL A 101 -13.50 -7.40 5.65
CA VAL A 101 -14.95 -7.30 5.46
C VAL A 101 -15.29 -7.92 4.11
N VAL A 102 -16.32 -8.77 4.08
CA VAL A 102 -16.77 -9.47 2.86
C VAL A 102 -18.21 -9.12 2.58
N ASP A 103 -18.46 -8.63 1.36
CA ASP A 103 -19.81 -8.55 0.81
C ASP A 103 -20.26 -9.96 0.45
N MET A 104 -21.22 -10.51 1.20
CA MET A 104 -21.67 -11.88 1.05
C MET A 104 -22.54 -12.10 -0.20
N GLU A 105 -23.13 -11.04 -0.75
CA GLU A 105 -23.89 -11.13 -2.00
C GLU A 105 -22.92 -11.25 -3.17
N ARG A 106 -22.00 -10.29 -3.28
CA ARG A 106 -20.96 -10.27 -4.33
C ARG A 106 -19.90 -11.35 -4.13
N GLY A 107 -19.69 -11.79 -2.90
CA GLY A 107 -18.63 -12.74 -2.53
C GLY A 107 -17.24 -12.16 -2.77
N ILE A 108 -17.02 -10.90 -2.38
CA ILE A 108 -15.74 -10.21 -2.55
C ILE A 108 -15.29 -9.49 -1.28
N VAL A 109 -13.98 -9.30 -1.14
CA VAL A 109 -13.41 -8.47 -0.06
C VAL A 109 -13.64 -6.99 -0.37
N VAL A 110 -14.25 -6.27 0.58
CA VAL A 110 -14.53 -4.83 0.44
C VAL A 110 -13.63 -3.95 1.31
N ASP A 111 -13.12 -4.50 2.41
CA ASP A 111 -12.18 -3.80 3.30
C ASP A 111 -11.21 -4.79 3.94
N CYS A 112 -9.99 -4.35 4.27
CA CYS A 112 -8.98 -5.20 4.89
C CYS A 112 -7.99 -4.45 5.79
N PHE A 113 -7.62 -5.09 6.91
CA PHE A 113 -6.69 -4.48 7.85
C PHE A 113 -5.23 -4.51 7.37
N LYS A 114 -4.78 -5.66 6.85
CA LYS A 114 -3.45 -5.82 6.23
C LYS A 114 -3.61 -6.24 4.78
N GLY A 115 -2.92 -5.57 3.86
CA GLY A 115 -2.95 -5.87 2.42
C GLY A 115 -3.88 -4.94 1.64
N THR A 116 -4.22 -5.33 0.41
CA THR A 116 -5.23 -4.68 -0.42
C THR A 116 -6.39 -5.65 -0.65
N CYS A 117 -7.62 -5.14 -0.79
CA CYS A 117 -8.81 -5.97 -0.89
C CYS A 117 -8.72 -6.97 -2.05
N ASP A 118 -8.28 -6.49 -3.22
CA ASP A 118 -8.04 -7.32 -4.41
C ASP A 118 -7.00 -8.42 -4.19
N ALA A 119 -5.90 -8.14 -3.46
CA ALA A 119 -4.86 -9.12 -3.16
C ALA A 119 -5.42 -10.27 -2.34
N ILE A 120 -6.13 -9.91 -1.27
CA ILE A 120 -6.62 -10.85 -0.29
C ILE A 120 -7.76 -11.67 -0.88
N ASN A 121 -8.64 -11.03 -1.65
CA ASN A 121 -9.70 -11.71 -2.38
C ASN A 121 -9.16 -12.86 -3.23
N ASN A 122 -8.22 -12.54 -4.11
CA ASN A 122 -7.63 -13.51 -5.03
C ASN A 122 -6.77 -14.54 -4.27
N GLN A 123 -6.02 -14.10 -3.24
CA GLN A 123 -5.22 -15.00 -2.40
C GLN A 123 -6.08 -16.05 -1.70
N ILE A 124 -7.20 -15.65 -1.08
CA ILE A 124 -8.13 -16.58 -0.44
C ILE A 124 -8.64 -17.55 -1.50
N LYS A 125 -9.19 -17.05 -2.61
CA LYS A 125 -9.80 -17.90 -3.65
C LYS A 125 -8.82 -18.96 -4.17
N LEU A 126 -7.57 -18.56 -4.43
CA LEU A 126 -6.55 -19.44 -5.04
C LEU A 126 -5.89 -20.39 -4.04
N THR A 127 -5.87 -20.07 -2.74
CA THR A 127 -5.19 -20.89 -1.73
C THR A 127 -6.13 -21.63 -0.78
N TYR A 128 -7.45 -21.39 -0.86
CA TYR A 128 -8.45 -22.00 0.01
C TYR A 128 -8.38 -23.54 0.00
N GLY A 129 -8.20 -24.15 -1.18
CA GLY A 129 -8.11 -25.61 -1.33
C GLY A 129 -6.81 -26.25 -0.85
N LEU A 130 -5.81 -25.45 -0.43
CA LEU A 130 -4.51 -25.96 0.04
C LEU A 130 -4.52 -26.38 1.52
N HIS A 131 -5.60 -26.05 2.24
CA HIS A 131 -5.72 -26.29 3.68
C HIS A 131 -7.06 -26.93 4.01
N LYS A 132 -7.13 -27.66 5.13
CA LYS A 132 -8.41 -28.14 5.66
C LYS A 132 -9.17 -26.97 6.28
N GLN A 133 -10.35 -26.67 5.74
CA GLN A 133 -11.16 -25.52 6.14
C GLN A 133 -12.27 -25.92 7.12
N GLN A 134 -12.65 -25.00 7.99
CA GLN A 134 -13.79 -25.17 8.92
C GLN A 134 -15.07 -24.47 8.44
N HIS A 135 -14.92 -23.48 7.56
CA HIS A 135 -16.01 -22.66 7.03
C HIS A 135 -15.92 -22.61 5.51
N ASP A 136 -17.06 -22.52 4.83
CA ASP A 136 -17.12 -22.35 3.38
C ASP A 136 -16.36 -21.11 2.91
N CYS A 137 -15.81 -21.17 1.69
CA CYS A 137 -15.07 -20.05 1.12
C CYS A 137 -16.01 -18.85 0.92
N PRO A 138 -15.75 -17.70 1.57
CA PRO A 138 -16.63 -16.54 1.45
C PRO A 138 -16.45 -15.82 0.11
N ILE A 139 -15.40 -16.16 -0.65
CA ILE A 139 -15.05 -15.50 -1.91
C ILE A 139 -15.59 -16.32 -3.10
N LYS A 140 -16.47 -15.68 -3.87
CA LYS A 140 -17.13 -16.30 -5.03
C LYS A 140 -16.28 -16.15 -6.28
N ASP A 141 -15.73 -14.96 -6.51
CA ASP A 141 -15.04 -14.60 -7.75
C ASP A 141 -13.65 -14.00 -7.51
N ILE A 142 -12.80 -14.09 -8.53
CA ILE A 142 -11.53 -13.35 -8.62
C ILE A 142 -11.85 -11.90 -9.04
N VAL A 143 -11.17 -10.93 -8.42
CA VAL A 143 -11.29 -9.51 -8.76
C VAL A 143 -10.07 -9.03 -9.51
N HIS A 144 -10.21 -7.92 -10.25
CA HIS A 144 -9.11 -7.37 -11.02
C HIS A 144 -8.04 -6.78 -10.08
N ARG A 145 -6.77 -7.07 -10.39
CA ARG A 145 -5.63 -6.59 -9.61
C ARG A 145 -5.48 -5.09 -9.77
N ASN A 146 -5.35 -4.38 -8.65
CA ASN A 146 -4.89 -2.99 -8.67
C ASN A 146 -3.34 -2.97 -8.67
N ILE A 147 -2.77 -3.18 -9.85
CA ILE A 147 -1.33 -3.22 -10.11
C ILE A 147 -0.69 -1.90 -9.70
N ALA A 148 -1.28 -0.74 -10.02
CA ALA A 148 -0.71 0.55 -9.68
C ALA A 148 -0.57 0.78 -8.18
N LEU A 149 -1.61 0.46 -7.41
CA LEU A 149 -1.53 0.51 -5.95
C LEU A 149 -0.56 -0.54 -5.40
N LYS A 150 -0.50 -1.71 -6.01
CA LYS A 150 0.46 -2.75 -5.61
C LYS A 150 1.90 -2.34 -5.89
N MET A 151 2.23 -1.70 -7.00
CA MET A 151 3.57 -1.14 -7.24
C MET A 151 3.92 -0.13 -6.15
N THR A 152 2.97 0.78 -5.83
CA THR A 152 3.13 1.80 -4.79
C THR A 152 3.47 1.18 -3.43
N ARG A 153 2.75 0.13 -3.05
CA ARG A 153 2.93 -0.57 -1.78
C ARG A 153 4.16 -1.47 -1.78
N GLY A 154 4.46 -2.13 -2.90
CA GLY A 154 5.63 -3.00 -3.08
C GLY A 154 6.92 -2.23 -2.88
N MET A 155 7.08 -1.07 -3.55
CA MET A 155 8.24 -0.19 -3.35
C MET A 155 8.37 0.23 -1.88
N ARG A 156 7.28 0.64 -1.23
CA ARG A 156 7.30 1.02 0.19
C ARG A 156 7.67 -0.15 1.09
N GLN A 157 7.14 -1.35 0.84
CA GLN A 157 7.43 -2.54 1.64
C GLN A 157 8.91 -2.93 1.55
N ILE A 158 9.49 -2.89 0.34
CA ILE A 158 10.92 -3.12 0.13
C ILE A 158 11.75 -2.09 0.93
N LEU A 159 11.45 -0.79 0.79
CA LEU A 159 12.15 0.26 1.54
C LEU A 159 11.94 0.15 3.07
N SER A 160 10.77 -0.30 3.51
CA SER A 160 10.47 -0.50 4.92
C SER A 160 11.34 -1.60 5.53
N MET A 161 11.58 -2.69 4.78
CA MET A 161 12.47 -3.78 5.17
C MET A 161 13.93 -3.30 5.24
N VAL A 162 14.39 -2.59 4.22
CA VAL A 162 15.73 -1.97 4.20
C VAL A 162 15.92 -1.01 5.38
N GLY A 163 14.96 -0.11 5.60
CA GLY A 163 14.97 0.82 6.73
C GLY A 163 14.97 0.12 8.09
N ARG A 164 14.38 -1.08 8.21
CA ARG A 164 14.46 -1.89 9.42
C ARG A 164 15.89 -2.36 9.68
N VAL A 165 16.58 -2.87 8.66
CA VAL A 165 17.99 -3.28 8.75
C VAL A 165 18.86 -2.10 9.15
N CYS A 166 18.71 -0.96 8.48
CA CYS A 166 19.51 0.23 8.78
C CYS A 166 19.24 0.78 10.20
N ARG A 167 17.99 0.74 10.69
CA ARG A 167 17.69 1.13 12.08
C ARG A 167 18.33 0.19 13.11
N ILE A 168 18.30 -1.11 12.86
CA ILE A 168 18.99 -2.11 13.71
C ILE A 168 20.49 -1.80 13.71
N HIS A 169 21.08 -1.58 12.53
CA HIS A 169 22.48 -1.23 12.39
C HIS A 169 22.86 0.04 13.18
N LYS A 170 22.10 1.13 13.03
CA LYS A 170 22.34 2.39 13.78
C LYS A 170 22.15 2.22 15.28
N ALA A 171 21.18 1.41 15.72
CA ALA A 171 21.00 1.11 17.13
C ALA A 171 22.24 0.40 17.69
N LYS A 172 22.83 -0.55 16.95
CA LYS A 172 24.06 -1.24 17.34
C LYS A 172 25.27 -0.31 17.44
N ILE A 173 25.48 0.58 16.45
CA ILE A 173 26.55 1.60 16.49
C ILE A 173 26.40 2.46 17.75
N ARG A 174 25.18 2.95 18.01
CA ARG A 174 24.92 3.81 19.18
C ARG A 174 25.20 3.06 20.49
N GLN A 175 24.77 1.80 20.60
CA GLN A 175 25.02 0.98 21.79
C GLN A 175 26.52 0.78 22.03
N GLN A 176 27.31 0.52 20.98
CA GLN A 176 28.76 0.44 21.08
C GLN A 176 29.38 1.75 21.57
N LYS A 177 28.97 2.88 20.98
CA LYS A 177 29.48 4.20 21.37
C LYS A 177 29.19 4.48 22.85
N VAL A 178 27.95 4.24 23.28
CA VAL A 178 27.56 4.40 24.69
C VAL A 178 28.36 3.51 25.61
N LEU A 179 28.61 2.25 25.23
CA LEU A 179 29.38 1.34 26.10
C LEU A 179 30.86 1.75 26.17
N LYS A 180 31.47 2.19 25.06
CA LYS A 180 32.83 2.74 25.04
C LYS A 180 32.96 3.93 25.99
N GLU A 181 32.04 4.89 25.87
CA GLU A 181 31.99 6.08 26.74
C GLU A 181 31.75 5.70 28.20
N PHE A 182 30.84 4.76 28.46
CA PHE A 182 30.48 4.32 29.80
C PHE A 182 31.64 3.59 30.52
N LEU A 183 32.38 2.74 29.81
CA LEU A 183 33.47 1.98 30.40
C LEU A 183 34.80 2.74 30.43
N GLY A 184 34.91 3.87 29.74
CA GLY A 184 36.18 4.57 29.55
C GLY A 184 37.20 3.73 28.78
N ILE A 185 36.73 2.78 27.97
CA ILE A 185 37.58 1.86 27.19
C ILE A 185 37.59 2.32 25.74
N GLU A 186 38.75 2.78 25.28
CA GLU A 186 38.93 3.16 23.87
C GLU A 186 39.10 1.94 22.96
N THR A 187 39.64 0.84 23.48
CA THR A 187 39.91 -0.37 22.69
C THR A 187 38.61 -1.10 22.32
N SER A 188 38.47 -1.44 21.03
CA SER A 188 37.27 -2.13 20.53
C SER A 188 37.07 -3.50 21.16
N ASP A 189 38.14 -4.18 21.55
CA ASP A 189 38.11 -5.62 21.80
C ASP A 189 37.41 -5.97 23.11
N VAL A 190 37.71 -5.25 24.20
CA VAL A 190 37.03 -5.46 25.50
C VAL A 190 35.56 -5.04 25.42
N VAL A 191 35.27 -3.98 24.66
CA VAL A 191 33.89 -3.53 24.44
C VAL A 191 33.12 -4.54 23.60
N ASN A 192 33.73 -5.08 22.55
CA ASN A 192 33.14 -6.14 21.73
C ASN A 192 32.91 -7.40 22.56
N GLU A 193 33.88 -7.82 23.38
CA GLU A 193 33.76 -8.98 24.26
C GLU A 193 32.62 -8.80 25.31
N LEU A 194 32.54 -7.62 25.94
CA LEU A 194 31.46 -7.32 26.89
C LEU A 194 30.09 -7.30 26.21
N LEU A 195 29.99 -6.72 25.02
CA LEU A 195 28.76 -6.70 24.25
C LEU A 195 28.35 -8.10 23.77
N GLU A 196 29.31 -8.92 23.36
CA GLU A 196 29.12 -10.34 23.06
C GLU A 196 28.55 -11.08 24.26
N ASN A 197 29.14 -10.86 25.44
CA ASN A 197 28.73 -11.46 26.70
C ASN A 197 27.36 -11.00 27.19
N MET A 198 26.96 -9.74 26.94
CA MET A 198 25.64 -9.20 27.29
C MET A 198 24.50 -9.69 26.38
N ASN A 199 24.75 -10.62 25.46
CA ASN A 199 23.82 -11.07 24.42
C ASN A 199 23.33 -9.93 23.52
N VAL A 200 24.10 -8.83 23.40
CA VAL A 200 23.79 -7.79 22.45
C VAL A 200 24.38 -8.25 21.11
N ILE A 201 23.55 -8.41 20.08
CA ILE A 201 24.01 -8.87 18.76
C ILE A 201 24.89 -7.76 18.16
N HIS A 202 26.21 -7.97 18.08
CA HIS A 202 27.16 -7.08 17.42
C HIS A 202 27.87 -7.85 16.32
N GLY A 203 27.29 -7.78 15.13
CA GLY A 203 28.00 -8.23 13.94
C GLY A 203 28.84 -7.08 13.43
N PHE A 204 29.81 -7.42 12.56
CA PHE A 204 30.53 -6.48 11.72
C PHE A 204 29.62 -5.32 11.30
N ILE A 205 29.98 -4.11 11.70
CA ILE A 205 29.25 -2.89 11.34
C ILE A 205 29.91 -2.40 10.07
N ASP A 206 29.27 -2.66 8.95
CA ASP A 206 29.67 -2.06 7.69
C ASP A 206 29.32 -0.57 7.68
N GLU A 207 30.33 0.31 7.74
CA GLU A 207 30.14 1.77 7.75
C GLU A 207 29.38 2.27 6.52
N ASP A 208 29.51 1.57 5.39
CA ASP A 208 28.82 1.91 4.14
C ASP A 208 27.30 1.80 4.29
N LEU A 209 26.82 0.91 5.17
CA LEU A 209 25.39 0.75 5.44
C LEU A 209 24.82 1.96 6.18
N THR A 210 25.65 2.69 6.93
CA THR A 210 25.25 3.92 7.61
C THR A 210 25.00 5.05 6.62
N LEU A 211 25.79 5.10 5.54
CA LEU A 211 25.67 6.08 4.45
C LEU A 211 24.43 5.83 3.59
N MET A 212 24.02 4.57 3.41
CA MET A 212 22.80 4.20 2.67
C MET A 212 21.50 4.73 3.28
N TYR A 213 21.51 5.07 4.58
CA TYR A 213 20.32 5.58 5.26
C TYR A 213 20.17 7.08 5.07
N HIS A 214 19.68 7.46 3.88
CA HIS A 214 19.34 8.83 3.54
C HIS A 214 18.16 9.34 4.37
N ASP A 215 18.04 10.67 4.51
CA ASP A 215 16.93 11.31 5.21
C ASP A 215 15.57 10.97 4.60
N ASP A 216 15.52 10.61 3.32
CA ASP A 216 14.31 10.13 2.66
C ASP A 216 13.78 8.81 3.25
N MET A 217 14.65 7.94 3.78
CA MET A 217 14.25 6.73 4.52
C MET A 217 13.82 7.02 5.96
N LYS A 218 14.21 8.17 6.52
CA LYS A 218 13.68 8.67 7.81
C LYS A 218 12.30 9.31 7.63
N SER A 219 12.09 9.95 6.49
CA SER A 219 10.83 10.61 6.16
C SER A 219 9.67 9.62 6.16
N ASN A 220 8.45 10.13 6.34
CA ASN A 220 7.24 9.30 6.30
C ASN A 220 7.11 8.67 4.91
N LEU A 221 7.62 7.44 4.74
CA LEU A 221 7.61 6.71 3.46
C LEU A 221 6.22 6.69 2.83
N LYS A 222 5.15 6.81 3.63
CA LYS A 222 3.77 6.92 3.12
C LYS A 222 3.53 8.21 2.33
N SER A 223 4.04 9.36 2.73
CA SER A 223 3.87 10.61 1.96
C SER A 223 4.91 10.78 0.85
N LEU A 224 5.95 9.95 0.80
CA LEU A 224 6.99 10.07 -0.23
C LEU A 224 6.41 9.84 -1.63
N ASN A 225 6.76 10.74 -2.56
CA ASN A 225 6.50 10.62 -4.00
C ASN A 225 6.83 9.21 -4.52
N PHE A 226 6.01 8.70 -5.44
CA PHE A 226 6.25 7.37 -6.01
C PHE A 226 7.61 7.27 -6.73
N MET A 227 7.98 8.22 -7.59
CA MET A 227 9.28 8.20 -8.27
C MET A 227 10.44 8.25 -7.28
N LYS A 228 10.34 9.07 -6.23
CA LYS A 228 11.36 9.08 -5.17
C LYS A 228 11.48 7.72 -4.46
N ARG A 229 10.37 6.99 -4.27
CA ARG A 229 10.43 5.60 -3.75
C ARG A 229 11.16 4.69 -4.72
N VAL A 230 10.87 4.78 -6.03
CA VAL A 230 11.51 3.95 -7.07
C VAL A 230 13.01 4.26 -7.15
N GLU A 231 13.40 5.53 -7.12
CA GLU A 231 14.79 5.97 -7.05
C GLU A 231 15.48 5.47 -5.79
N SER A 232 14.81 5.57 -4.64
CA SER A 232 15.34 5.05 -3.38
C SER A 232 15.59 3.55 -3.46
N VAL A 233 14.66 2.77 -4.04
CA VAL A 233 14.82 1.32 -4.27
C VAL A 233 16.01 1.06 -5.19
N GLN A 234 16.16 1.83 -6.27
CA GLN A 234 17.28 1.70 -7.20
C GLN A 234 18.63 1.98 -6.54
N ALA A 235 18.69 2.94 -5.63
CA ALA A 235 19.91 3.32 -4.92
C ALA A 235 20.35 2.30 -3.85
N VAL A 236 19.45 1.42 -3.39
CA VAL A 236 19.80 0.41 -2.39
C VAL A 236 20.78 -0.61 -2.97
N ASN A 237 21.89 -0.82 -2.27
CA ASN A 237 22.76 -1.97 -2.45
C ASN A 237 22.22 -3.18 -1.65
N TYR A 238 21.39 -4.01 -2.28
CA TYR A 238 20.78 -5.17 -1.62
C TYR A 238 21.79 -6.26 -1.25
N ALA A 239 22.97 -6.25 -1.89
CA ALA A 239 24.08 -7.11 -1.54
C ALA A 239 24.50 -6.88 -0.09
N LEU A 240 24.74 -5.62 0.25
CA LEU A 240 25.18 -5.23 1.58
C LEU A 240 24.11 -5.54 2.64
N ILE A 241 22.84 -5.28 2.33
CA ILE A 241 21.71 -5.60 3.20
C ILE A 241 21.67 -7.11 3.51
N CYS A 242 21.78 -7.95 2.49
CA CYS A 242 21.71 -9.41 2.66
C CYS A 242 22.94 -9.95 3.40
N LYS A 243 24.14 -9.49 3.04
CA LYS A 243 25.38 -9.81 3.75
C LYS A 243 25.21 -9.57 5.24
N GLN A 244 24.75 -8.37 5.60
CA GLN A 244 24.61 -7.96 6.99
C GLN A 244 23.59 -8.82 7.74
N CYS A 245 22.43 -9.10 7.12
CA CYS A 245 21.40 -9.95 7.71
C CYS A 245 21.90 -11.39 7.94
N ILE A 246 22.63 -11.98 6.99
CA ILE A 246 23.18 -13.33 7.12
C ILE A 246 24.25 -13.39 8.22
N LEU A 247 25.13 -12.39 8.29
CA LEU A 247 26.15 -12.30 9.34
C LEU A 247 25.51 -12.20 10.74
N TRP A 248 24.49 -11.35 10.90
CA TRP A 248 23.76 -11.24 12.16
C TRP A 248 23.02 -12.52 12.54
N GLU A 249 22.47 -13.24 11.55
CA GLU A 249 21.83 -14.53 11.80
C GLU A 249 22.83 -15.58 12.32
N LYS A 250 23.97 -15.74 11.65
CA LYS A 250 25.01 -16.69 12.10
C LYS A 250 25.53 -16.36 13.49
N GLU A 251 25.76 -15.08 13.75
CA GLU A 251 26.15 -14.61 15.07
C GLU A 251 25.09 -14.95 16.12
N PHE A 252 23.82 -14.69 15.82
CA PHE A 252 22.70 -15.03 16.70
C PHE A 252 22.62 -16.54 16.99
N GLN A 253 22.77 -17.39 15.97
CA GLN A 253 22.79 -18.85 16.14
C GLN A 253 24.00 -19.33 16.94
N SER A 254 25.19 -18.76 16.69
CA SER A 254 26.41 -19.03 17.46
C SER A 254 26.23 -18.64 18.94
N LYS A 255 25.60 -17.49 19.19
CA LYS A 255 25.26 -17.02 20.54
C LYS A 255 24.26 -17.93 21.22
N GLN A 256 23.18 -18.37 20.56
CA GLN A 256 22.25 -19.34 21.17
C GLN A 256 22.96 -20.63 21.61
N LYS A 257 23.89 -21.15 20.78
CA LYS A 257 24.71 -22.32 21.13
C LYS A 257 25.63 -22.04 22.32
N LYS A 258 26.28 -20.88 22.36
CA LYS A 258 27.18 -20.46 23.45
C LYS A 258 26.43 -20.10 24.73
N GLN A 259 25.23 -19.55 24.66
CA GLN A 259 24.46 -19.08 25.82
C GLN A 259 24.09 -20.24 26.76
N ALA A 260 23.98 -21.46 26.23
CA ALA A 260 23.84 -22.68 27.02
C ALA A 260 25.09 -23.01 27.86
N LEU A 261 26.28 -22.55 27.44
CA LEU A 261 27.58 -22.83 28.07
C LEU A 261 28.13 -21.66 28.91
N TYR A 262 27.84 -20.42 28.53
CA TYR A 262 28.51 -19.22 29.06
C TYR A 262 27.83 -18.56 30.25
N LYS A 263 26.57 -18.91 30.54
CA LYS A 263 25.78 -18.22 31.57
C LYS A 263 26.43 -18.31 32.96
N GLU A 264 27.11 -19.42 33.26
CA GLU A 264 27.84 -19.61 34.52
C GLU A 264 29.19 -18.88 34.54
N GLY A 265 29.97 -18.97 33.47
CA GLY A 265 31.31 -18.35 33.40
C GLY A 265 31.28 -16.82 33.41
N LEU A 266 30.33 -16.20 32.71
CA LEU A 266 30.19 -14.74 32.69
C LEU A 266 29.73 -14.20 34.05
N GLN A 267 28.80 -14.90 34.69
CA GLN A 267 28.34 -14.52 36.02
C GLN A 267 29.49 -14.59 37.03
N MET A 268 30.33 -15.62 36.97
CA MET A 268 31.54 -15.71 37.78
C MET A 268 32.53 -14.59 37.49
N TRP A 269 32.80 -14.29 36.22
CA TRP A 269 33.74 -13.23 35.84
C TRP A 269 33.27 -11.85 36.32
N LEU A 270 32.00 -11.48 36.10
CA LEU A 270 31.44 -10.21 36.58
C LEU A 270 31.50 -10.13 38.11
N THR A 271 31.20 -11.22 38.82
CA THR A 271 31.33 -11.29 40.28
C THR A 271 32.76 -11.05 40.73
N ASN A 272 33.75 -11.64 40.06
CA ASN A 272 35.17 -11.46 40.39
C ASN A 272 35.67 -10.03 40.14
N GLN A 273 35.05 -9.31 39.19
CA GLN A 273 35.33 -7.89 38.94
C GLN A 273 34.55 -6.95 39.87
N GLY A 274 33.81 -7.48 40.84
CA GLY A 274 33.01 -6.69 41.79
C GLY A 274 31.70 -6.15 41.21
N PHE A 275 31.31 -6.57 40.00
CA PHE A 275 30.06 -6.18 39.39
C PHE A 275 28.92 -7.13 39.78
N ASN A 276 27.82 -6.56 40.30
CA ASN A 276 26.59 -7.31 40.48
C ASN A 276 25.90 -7.51 39.12
N HIS A 277 25.90 -8.74 38.61
CA HIS A 277 25.27 -9.11 37.34
C HIS A 277 23.80 -8.66 37.22
N ASP A 278 23.03 -8.75 38.30
CA ASP A 278 21.60 -8.39 38.28
C ASP A 278 21.43 -6.88 38.21
N SER A 279 22.24 -6.12 38.95
CA SER A 279 22.27 -4.66 38.84
C SER A 279 22.69 -4.23 37.44
N LEU A 280 23.72 -4.86 36.85
CA LEU A 280 24.21 -4.52 35.52
C LEU A 280 23.21 -4.86 34.43
N SER A 281 22.54 -6.02 34.53
CA SER A 281 21.46 -6.42 33.63
C SER A 281 20.25 -5.50 33.73
N ILE A 282 19.84 -5.11 34.95
CA ILE A 282 18.74 -4.16 35.17
C ILE A 282 19.10 -2.79 34.62
N ASN A 283 20.30 -2.28 34.92
CA ASN A 283 20.80 -0.99 34.46
C ASN A 283 20.92 -0.94 32.94
N PHE A 284 21.41 -2.00 32.31
CA PHE A 284 21.48 -2.12 30.86
C PHE A 284 20.08 -2.17 30.21
N ARG A 285 19.13 -2.92 30.79
CA ARG A 285 17.72 -2.91 30.34
C ARG A 285 17.07 -1.54 30.51
N MET A 286 17.36 -0.84 31.61
CA MET A 286 16.88 0.51 31.86
C MET A 286 17.47 1.51 30.86
N LEU A 287 18.78 1.43 30.58
CA LEU A 287 19.44 2.20 29.54
C LEU A 287 18.77 1.95 28.17
N LYS A 288 18.53 0.68 27.79
CA LYS A 288 17.82 0.30 26.55
C LYS A 288 16.41 0.91 26.47
N LYS A 289 15.67 1.02 27.60
CA LYS A 289 14.33 1.63 27.66
C LYS A 289 14.37 3.16 27.64
N LYS A 290 15.25 3.78 28.42
CA LYS A 290 15.31 5.24 28.66
C LYS A 290 16.11 6.02 27.59
N GLN A 291 16.99 5.36 26.84
CA GLN A 291 17.75 5.95 25.71
C GLN A 291 16.86 6.48 24.56
N ARG A 292 15.54 6.20 24.58
CA ARG A 292 14.59 6.79 23.65
C ARG A 292 14.13 8.21 24.05
N ALA A 293 14.45 8.71 25.25
CA ALA A 293 13.78 9.88 25.82
C ALA A 293 14.67 11.01 26.39
N GLN A 294 15.96 10.79 26.70
CA GLN A 294 16.76 11.78 27.45
C GLN A 294 18.28 11.74 27.16
N ASP A 295 18.97 12.80 27.61
CA ASP A 295 20.42 13.00 27.54
C ASP A 295 21.19 11.93 28.35
N LEU A 296 22.18 11.32 27.70
CA LEU A 296 22.83 10.09 28.16
C LEU A 296 23.61 10.24 29.48
N PRO A 297 24.33 11.35 29.74
CA PRO A 297 25.09 11.53 30.99
C PRO A 297 24.19 11.60 32.23
N MET A 298 23.08 12.35 32.16
CA MET A 298 22.09 12.41 33.25
C MET A 298 21.48 11.04 33.55
N LEU A 299 21.29 10.23 32.51
CA LEU A 299 20.64 8.94 32.65
C LEU A 299 21.53 7.91 33.32
N ILE A 300 22.82 7.91 32.98
CA ILE A 300 23.84 7.11 33.64
C ILE A 300 23.88 7.51 35.13
N GLN A 301 23.97 8.80 35.43
CA GLN A 301 23.99 9.30 36.81
C GLN A 301 22.75 8.86 37.61
N GLN A 302 21.55 9.02 37.08
CA GLN A 302 20.31 8.57 37.74
C GLN A 302 20.25 7.06 37.99
N VAL A 303 20.80 6.25 37.07
CA VAL A 303 20.80 4.78 37.19
C VAL A 303 21.74 4.31 38.31
N PHE A 304 22.82 5.03 38.59
CA PHE A 304 23.71 4.75 39.73
C PHE A 304 23.19 5.34 41.04
N GLU A 305 22.44 6.44 40.99
CA GLU A 305 21.89 7.10 42.19
C GLU A 305 20.57 6.48 42.68
N THR A 306 19.81 5.80 41.81
CA THR A 306 18.54 5.17 42.21
C THR A 306 18.74 3.76 42.74
N LYS A 307 18.52 3.56 44.05
CA LYS A 307 18.34 2.23 44.65
C LYS A 307 17.21 1.49 43.93
N PRO A 308 17.34 0.18 43.66
CA PRO A 308 16.34 -0.59 42.92
C PRO A 308 15.01 -0.60 43.68
N SER A 309 14.10 0.29 43.32
CA SER A 309 12.72 0.28 43.81
C SER A 309 11.88 -0.62 42.91
N GLN A 310 10.99 -1.40 43.51
CA GLN A 310 10.09 -2.35 42.83
C GLN A 310 9.10 -1.61 41.92
N THR A 311 9.53 -1.21 40.73
CA THR A 311 8.63 -0.69 39.70
C THR A 311 8.13 -1.85 38.85
N LYS A 312 6.82 -2.10 38.89
CA LYS A 312 6.11 -3.03 37.99
C LYS A 312 6.29 -2.55 36.55
N SER A 313 7.35 -3.05 35.90
CA SER A 313 7.60 -2.88 34.48
C SER A 313 6.44 -3.48 33.69
N THR A 314 5.61 -2.64 33.06
CA THR A 314 4.71 -3.07 31.99
C THR A 314 5.56 -3.69 30.86
N ILE A 315 5.42 -5.00 30.69
CA ILE A 315 6.20 -5.84 29.75
C ILE A 315 5.76 -5.62 28.28
N LEU A 316 4.71 -4.85 28.03
CA LEU A 316 4.01 -4.82 26.74
C LEU A 316 4.75 -4.07 25.60
N ASP A 317 5.59 -3.07 25.90
CA ASP A 317 6.21 -2.23 24.85
C ASP A 317 7.51 -2.78 24.25
N ALA A 318 7.97 -3.96 24.72
CA ALA A 318 9.19 -4.59 24.21
C ALA A 318 9.01 -5.31 22.85
N LYS A 319 7.77 -5.55 22.41
CA LYS A 319 7.48 -6.35 21.19
C LYS A 319 7.61 -5.61 19.86
N THR A 320 7.75 -4.28 19.85
CA THR A 320 7.78 -3.49 18.60
C THR A 320 9.19 -3.24 18.05
N ALA A 321 10.24 -3.39 18.87
CA ALA A 321 11.58 -3.60 18.34
C ALA A 321 11.66 -5.08 17.95
N GLY A 322 11.72 -5.36 16.64
CA GLY A 322 11.61 -6.71 16.09
C GLY A 322 12.38 -7.74 16.90
N GLU A 323 11.72 -8.87 17.17
CA GLU A 323 12.32 -10.04 17.81
C GLU A 323 13.71 -10.27 17.21
N GLU A 324 14.74 -10.13 18.05
CA GLU A 324 16.11 -10.45 17.71
C GLU A 324 16.11 -11.89 17.15
N GLY A 325 16.53 -12.06 15.88
CA GLY A 325 16.49 -13.35 15.18
C GLY A 325 15.61 -13.43 13.92
N ASP A 326 14.92 -12.36 13.51
CA ASP A 326 14.10 -12.37 12.28
C ASP A 326 14.84 -11.82 11.03
N PHE A 327 16.17 -11.93 10.98
CA PHE A 327 16.97 -11.33 9.90
C PHE A 327 16.74 -11.99 8.55
N LEU A 328 16.64 -13.32 8.53
CA LEU A 328 16.37 -14.07 7.30
C LEU A 328 14.96 -13.82 6.76
N HIS A 329 14.01 -13.48 7.63
CA HIS A 329 12.67 -13.10 7.19
C HIS A 329 12.67 -11.78 6.43
N ILE A 330 13.57 -10.85 6.76
CA ILE A 330 13.77 -9.62 5.99
C ILE A 330 14.22 -9.96 4.56
N ILE A 331 15.21 -10.83 4.41
CA ILE A 331 15.70 -11.30 3.09
C ILE A 331 14.58 -11.99 2.31
N LYS A 332 13.89 -12.95 2.93
CA LYS A 332 12.71 -13.62 2.35
C LYS A 332 11.66 -12.61 1.89
N SER A 333 11.35 -11.62 2.72
CA SER A 333 10.33 -10.60 2.43
C SER A 333 10.73 -9.70 1.28
N ILE A 334 11.99 -9.24 1.23
CA ILE A 334 12.52 -8.44 0.10
C ILE A 334 12.45 -9.26 -1.18
N THR A 335 12.93 -10.50 -1.16
CA THR A 335 12.92 -11.43 -2.30
C THR A 335 11.50 -11.63 -2.82
N PHE A 336 10.57 -12.00 -1.93
CA PHE A 336 9.17 -12.21 -2.29
C PHE A 336 8.55 -10.95 -2.90
N GLN A 337 8.77 -9.77 -2.31
CA GLN A 337 8.23 -8.53 -2.85
C GLN A 337 8.82 -8.18 -4.21
N MET A 338 10.12 -8.38 -4.43
CA MET A 338 10.77 -8.10 -5.70
C MET A 338 10.23 -9.01 -6.82
N VAL A 339 10.25 -10.32 -6.61
CA VAL A 339 9.78 -11.27 -7.63
C VAL A 339 8.30 -11.08 -7.93
N GLN A 340 7.48 -10.87 -6.88
CA GLN A 340 6.05 -10.59 -7.05
C GLN A 340 5.80 -9.27 -7.80
N THR A 341 6.60 -8.23 -7.54
CA THR A 341 6.47 -6.93 -8.22
C THR A 341 6.80 -7.07 -9.70
N ASP A 342 7.91 -7.73 -10.03
CA ASP A 342 8.28 -8.00 -11.42
C ASP A 342 7.22 -8.83 -12.16
N ALA A 343 6.73 -9.91 -11.56
CA ALA A 343 5.66 -10.73 -12.13
C ALA A 343 4.38 -9.92 -12.40
N GLN A 344 4.03 -9.00 -11.51
CA GLN A 344 2.84 -8.16 -11.67
C GLN A 344 2.98 -7.12 -12.76
N LEU A 345 4.20 -6.70 -13.13
CA LEU A 345 4.42 -5.90 -14.34
C LEU A 345 4.06 -6.69 -15.60
N GLU A 346 4.05 -8.02 -15.54
CA GLU A 346 3.62 -8.93 -16.60
C GLU A 346 2.18 -9.44 -16.40
N ASN A 347 1.43 -8.82 -15.47
CA ASN A 347 0.07 -9.26 -15.09
C ASN A 347 0.01 -10.71 -14.55
N VAL A 348 1.09 -11.19 -13.94
CA VAL A 348 1.16 -12.50 -13.28
C VAL A 348 1.08 -12.33 -11.77
N GLU A 349 0.15 -13.04 -11.13
CA GLU A 349 -0.02 -13.01 -9.68
C GLU A 349 0.71 -14.19 -9.00
N LEU A 350 1.55 -13.88 -8.01
CA LEU A 350 2.25 -14.89 -7.19
C LEU A 350 1.78 -14.78 -5.74
N TYR A 351 1.29 -15.89 -5.17
CA TYR A 351 0.69 -15.91 -3.82
C TYR A 351 1.41 -16.81 -2.82
N SER A 352 2.32 -17.67 -3.29
CA SER A 352 3.02 -18.65 -2.47
C SER A 352 4.53 -18.58 -2.66
N LYS A 353 5.28 -19.07 -1.67
CA LYS A 353 6.74 -19.21 -1.78
C LYS A 353 7.11 -20.10 -2.97
N LYS A 354 6.35 -21.19 -3.14
CA LYS A 354 6.50 -22.14 -4.24
C LYS A 354 6.37 -21.45 -5.60
N MET A 355 5.33 -20.64 -5.81
CA MET A 355 5.14 -19.90 -7.07
C MET A 355 6.29 -18.92 -7.37
N VAL A 356 6.87 -18.30 -6.34
CA VAL A 356 8.06 -17.44 -6.49
C VAL A 356 9.26 -18.26 -6.97
N VAL A 357 9.48 -19.43 -6.38
CA VAL A 357 10.57 -20.34 -6.77
C VAL A 357 10.32 -20.99 -8.13
N GLU A 358 9.08 -21.32 -8.49
CA GLU A 358 8.72 -21.82 -9.82
C GLU A 358 8.98 -20.76 -10.90
N ARG A 359 8.77 -19.47 -10.59
CA ARG A 359 9.09 -18.38 -11.51
C ARG A 359 10.59 -18.19 -11.68
N ASP A 360 11.37 -18.23 -10.60
CA ASP A 360 12.83 -18.19 -10.65
C ASP A 360 13.45 -19.12 -9.60
N PRO A 361 13.91 -20.33 -10.01
CA PRO A 361 14.49 -21.31 -9.10
C PRO A 361 15.71 -20.80 -8.33
N ARG A 362 16.44 -19.81 -8.86
CA ARG A 362 17.60 -19.22 -8.18
C ARG A 362 17.22 -18.57 -6.85
N THR A 363 15.94 -18.19 -6.68
CA THR A 363 15.43 -17.55 -5.46
C THR A 363 15.16 -18.52 -4.32
N GLN A 364 15.20 -19.83 -4.55
CA GLN A 364 14.89 -20.85 -3.54
C GLN A 364 15.65 -20.68 -2.21
N PRO A 365 16.98 -20.47 -2.20
CA PRO A 365 17.72 -20.32 -0.95
C PRO A 365 17.27 -19.11 -0.13
N LEU A 366 16.93 -18.01 -0.80
CA LEU A 366 16.44 -16.77 -0.19
C LEU A 366 15.02 -16.94 0.37
N MET A 367 14.17 -17.63 -0.40
CA MET A 367 12.77 -17.87 -0.03
C MET A 367 12.60 -18.86 1.12
N TYR A 368 13.41 -19.91 1.13
CA TYR A 368 13.40 -20.94 2.17
C TYR A 368 14.40 -20.68 3.30
N ARG A 369 15.17 -19.60 3.22
CA ARG A 369 16.11 -19.14 4.26
C ARG A 369 17.22 -20.17 4.53
N ASP A 370 17.77 -20.76 3.47
CA ASP A 370 18.91 -21.68 3.56
C ASP A 370 20.19 -20.90 3.90
N VAL A 371 20.49 -20.81 5.20
CA VAL A 371 21.60 -19.98 5.73
C VAL A 371 22.95 -20.44 5.23
N ASP A 372 23.16 -21.75 5.17
CA ASP A 372 24.45 -22.32 4.79
C ASP A 372 24.71 -22.09 3.31
N PHE A 373 23.70 -22.31 2.46
CA PHE A 373 23.81 -21.97 1.05
C PHE A 373 24.05 -20.48 0.85
N MET A 374 23.22 -19.62 1.46
CA MET A 374 23.32 -18.16 1.25
C MET A 374 24.67 -17.62 1.71
N TYR A 375 25.24 -18.14 2.79
CA TYR A 375 26.56 -17.73 3.27
C TYR A 375 27.69 -18.17 2.34
N ASN A 376 27.61 -19.38 1.79
CA ASN A 376 28.64 -19.89 0.88
C ASN A 376 28.51 -19.29 -0.54
N ASN A 377 27.35 -18.72 -0.88
CA ASN A 377 27.02 -18.20 -2.21
C ASN A 377 26.53 -16.74 -2.16
N LEU A 378 27.11 -15.93 -1.28
CA LEU A 378 26.69 -14.54 -1.05
C LEU A 378 26.60 -13.74 -2.36
N ASN A 379 27.62 -13.83 -3.22
CA ASN A 379 27.65 -13.10 -4.49
C ASN A 379 26.44 -13.45 -5.38
N THR A 380 26.10 -14.73 -5.50
CA THR A 380 24.94 -15.18 -6.28
C THR A 380 23.63 -14.64 -5.70
N CYS A 381 23.47 -14.69 -4.37
CA CYS A 381 22.29 -14.11 -3.71
C CYS A 381 22.16 -12.60 -3.96
N PHE A 382 23.30 -11.90 -4.02
CA PHE A 382 23.35 -10.46 -4.26
C PHE A 382 23.02 -10.10 -5.71
N GLU A 383 23.54 -10.86 -6.66
CA GLU A 383 23.27 -10.71 -8.08
C GLU A 383 21.77 -10.82 -8.36
N ILE A 384 21.09 -11.83 -7.79
CA ILE A 384 19.66 -12.04 -7.96
C ILE A 384 18.84 -10.81 -7.53
N LEU A 385 19.08 -10.29 -6.33
CA LEU A 385 18.28 -9.15 -5.82
C LEU A 385 18.59 -7.85 -6.56
N ASN A 386 19.84 -7.62 -6.96
CA ASN A 386 20.21 -6.45 -7.76
C ASN A 386 19.66 -6.54 -9.19
N GLU A 387 19.61 -7.74 -9.78
CA GLU A 387 18.98 -8.02 -11.08
C GLU A 387 17.49 -7.63 -11.02
N TYR A 388 16.74 -8.15 -10.04
CA TYR A 388 15.33 -7.78 -9.86
C TYR A 388 15.12 -6.29 -9.59
N ARG A 389 15.94 -5.66 -8.74
CA ARG A 389 15.91 -4.21 -8.52
C ARG A 389 16.03 -3.46 -9.85
N ASN A 390 17.01 -3.82 -10.68
CA ASN A 390 17.25 -3.15 -11.96
C ASN A 390 16.10 -3.37 -12.94
N ILE A 391 15.58 -4.60 -13.05
CA ILE A 391 14.44 -4.94 -13.91
C ILE A 391 13.22 -4.10 -13.51
N ILE A 392 12.84 -4.14 -12.22
CA ILE A 392 11.65 -3.46 -11.71
C ILE A 392 11.76 -1.96 -11.91
N THR A 393 12.87 -1.36 -11.48
CA THR A 393 13.05 0.11 -11.56
C THR A 393 13.12 0.59 -13.00
N THR A 394 13.76 -0.17 -13.90
CA THR A 394 13.76 0.13 -15.35
C THR A 394 12.36 0.05 -15.94
N LYS A 395 11.66 -1.08 -15.75
CA LYS A 395 10.29 -1.27 -16.26
C LYS A 395 9.32 -0.20 -15.75
N ILE A 396 9.45 0.22 -14.48
CA ILE A 396 8.59 1.26 -13.88
C ILE A 396 8.95 2.67 -14.37
N LYS A 397 10.24 3.02 -14.46
CA LYS A 397 10.67 4.37 -14.85
C LYS A 397 10.43 4.65 -16.33
N ASN A 398 10.52 3.62 -17.16
CA ASN A 398 10.29 3.76 -18.59
C ASN A 398 8.86 4.22 -18.84
N ASN A 399 8.69 5.17 -19.76
CA ASN A 399 7.40 5.58 -20.28
C ASN A 399 6.39 6.13 -19.25
N ILE A 400 6.82 6.56 -18.06
CA ILE A 400 5.92 7.12 -17.02
C ILE A 400 6.40 8.50 -16.58
N SER A 401 5.44 9.41 -16.41
CA SER A 401 5.60 10.69 -15.72
C SER A 401 4.66 10.73 -14.51
N ILE A 402 5.11 11.33 -13.41
CA ILE A 402 4.32 11.47 -12.19
C ILE A 402 4.31 12.92 -11.75
N THR A 403 3.11 13.45 -11.59
CA THR A 403 2.89 14.78 -11.02
C THR A 403 2.37 14.63 -9.60
N MET A 404 2.99 15.36 -8.65
CA MET A 404 2.55 15.38 -7.26
C MET A 404 1.56 16.53 -7.04
N MET A 405 0.46 16.23 -6.37
CA MET A 405 -0.55 17.20 -5.93
C MET A 405 -0.66 17.15 -4.40
N ASN A 406 -0.84 18.31 -3.77
CA ASN A 406 -1.07 18.44 -2.32
C ASN A 406 -0.06 17.66 -1.45
N ASN A 407 1.18 17.49 -1.90
CA ASN A 407 2.26 16.74 -1.26
C ASN A 407 2.07 15.21 -1.11
N TYR A 408 0.87 14.64 -1.32
CA TYR A 408 0.62 13.21 -1.12
C TYR A 408 -0.18 12.53 -2.23
N LEU A 409 -0.84 13.28 -3.11
CA LEU A 409 -1.54 12.70 -4.27
C LEU A 409 -0.54 12.59 -5.43
N ASN A 410 -0.44 11.41 -6.03
CA ASN A 410 0.42 11.16 -7.18
C ASN A 410 -0.48 10.84 -8.37
N CYS A 411 -0.40 11.66 -9.41
CA CYS A 411 -1.06 11.41 -10.68
C CYS A 411 -0.07 10.79 -11.64
N PHE A 412 -0.44 9.65 -12.21
CA PHE A 412 0.38 8.86 -13.10
C PHE A 412 -0.01 9.16 -14.55
N ARG A 413 0.98 9.37 -15.41
CA ARG A 413 0.80 9.57 -16.86
C ARG A 413 1.75 8.67 -17.61
N VAL A 414 1.24 8.01 -18.65
CA VAL A 414 2.10 7.32 -19.62
C VAL A 414 2.53 8.32 -20.68
N LEU A 415 3.83 8.38 -20.98
CA LEU A 415 4.39 9.36 -21.93
C LEU A 415 3.98 9.04 -23.37
N ASP A 416 4.08 7.76 -23.74
CA ASP A 416 3.63 7.15 -24.99
C ASP A 416 2.58 6.09 -24.68
N PRO A 417 1.29 6.47 -24.58
CA PRO A 417 0.19 5.54 -24.33
C PRO A 417 -0.10 4.59 -25.50
N PHE A 418 0.60 4.75 -26.64
CA PHE A 418 0.45 3.91 -27.83
C PHE A 418 1.58 2.87 -27.97
N SER A 419 2.61 2.94 -27.13
CA SER A 419 3.74 2.00 -27.15
C SER A 419 3.29 0.53 -27.07
N LEU A 420 3.78 -0.30 -28.00
CA LEU A 420 3.62 -1.77 -28.03
C LEU A 420 4.17 -2.47 -26.78
N ASP A 421 5.18 -1.89 -26.15
CA ASP A 421 5.93 -2.52 -25.07
C ASP A 421 5.44 -2.10 -23.67
N MET A 422 4.18 -1.67 -23.55
CA MET A 422 3.64 -1.29 -22.24
C MET A 422 3.46 -2.50 -21.33
N ASN A 423 4.06 -2.43 -20.14
CA ASN A 423 3.82 -3.39 -19.07
C ASN A 423 2.45 -3.14 -18.39
N ALA A 424 1.98 -4.09 -17.59
CA ALA A 424 0.65 -4.05 -17.00
C ALA A 424 0.44 -2.86 -16.05
N PHE A 425 1.51 -2.39 -15.39
CA PHE A 425 1.45 -1.18 -14.57
C PHE A 425 1.25 0.07 -15.41
N GLN A 426 2.02 0.25 -16.48
CA GLN A 426 1.88 1.37 -17.42
C GLN A 426 0.50 1.37 -18.06
N GLN A 427 0.02 0.21 -18.49
CA GLN A 427 -1.33 0.07 -19.03
C GLN A 427 -2.33 0.64 -18.03
N GLN A 428 -2.31 0.16 -16.77
CA GLN A 428 -3.30 0.52 -15.75
C GLN A 428 -3.19 1.96 -15.27
N CYS A 429 -1.98 2.49 -15.06
CA CYS A 429 -1.77 3.72 -14.31
C CYS A 429 -2.05 5.01 -15.09
N ASN A 430 -2.35 4.96 -16.39
CA ASN A 430 -2.50 6.18 -17.18
C ASN A 430 -3.70 7.03 -16.74
N GLY A 431 -3.42 8.21 -16.18
CA GLY A 431 -4.39 9.13 -15.60
C GLY A 431 -4.85 8.74 -14.19
N MET A 432 -4.30 7.69 -13.57
CA MET A 432 -4.71 7.31 -12.21
C MET A 432 -4.20 8.31 -11.16
N LEU A 433 -5.03 8.58 -10.15
CA LEU A 433 -4.68 9.38 -8.99
C LEU A 433 -4.59 8.48 -7.76
N ILE A 434 -3.43 8.45 -7.09
CA ILE A 434 -3.20 7.65 -5.89
C ILE A 434 -2.86 8.56 -4.71
N ASP A 435 -3.60 8.41 -3.63
CA ASP A 435 -3.24 8.97 -2.33
C ASP A 435 -2.15 8.10 -1.70
N MET A 436 -0.92 8.61 -1.70
CA MET A 436 0.24 7.89 -1.19
C MET A 436 0.19 7.73 0.32
N LYS A 437 -0.39 8.70 1.05
CA LYS A 437 -0.48 8.70 2.51
C LYS A 437 -1.44 7.63 3.00
N LYS A 438 -2.62 7.54 2.36
CA LYS A 438 -3.64 6.52 2.65
C LYS A 438 -3.45 5.22 1.86
N GLU A 439 -2.58 5.23 0.85
CA GLU A 439 -2.36 4.12 -0.09
C GLU A 439 -3.66 3.58 -0.68
N ARG A 440 -4.42 4.48 -1.31
CA ARG A 440 -5.66 4.16 -2.02
C ARG A 440 -5.69 4.86 -3.37
N VAL A 441 -6.37 4.24 -4.33
CA VAL A 441 -6.73 4.93 -5.57
C VAL A 441 -7.88 5.87 -5.28
N VAL A 442 -7.74 7.11 -5.73
CA VAL A 442 -8.72 8.19 -5.54
C VAL A 442 -9.47 8.48 -6.84
N CYS A 443 -8.81 8.25 -7.99
CA CYS A 443 -9.40 8.42 -9.32
C CYS A 443 -8.82 7.39 -10.29
N SER A 444 -9.67 6.77 -11.11
CA SER A 444 -9.28 5.84 -12.18
C SER A 444 -10.04 6.12 -13.49
N PRO A 445 -9.58 7.08 -14.30
CA PRO A 445 -10.24 7.42 -15.55
C PRO A 445 -10.13 6.29 -16.59
N PRO A 446 -11.07 6.18 -17.54
CA PRO A 446 -11.13 5.10 -18.54
C PRO A 446 -10.05 5.19 -19.64
N ILE A 447 -8.96 5.94 -19.44
CA ILE A 447 -7.89 6.11 -20.46
C ILE A 447 -7.21 4.77 -20.81
N PHE A 448 -7.40 3.76 -19.95
CA PHE A 448 -6.91 2.38 -20.04
C PHE A 448 -7.27 1.64 -21.35
N LEU A 449 -8.37 1.99 -22.02
CA LEU A 449 -9.07 0.98 -22.81
C LEU A 449 -8.63 0.83 -24.27
N LYS A 450 -8.03 1.83 -24.92
CA LYS A 450 -7.86 1.80 -26.39
C LYS A 450 -7.07 0.59 -26.90
N LYS A 451 -6.03 0.15 -26.18
CA LYS A 451 -5.17 -0.96 -26.61
C LYS A 451 -5.72 -2.36 -26.35
N LEU A 452 -6.51 -2.53 -25.28
CA LEU A 452 -7.25 -3.77 -25.03
C LEU A 452 -8.30 -4.01 -26.14
N PHE A 453 -8.84 -2.94 -26.73
CA PHE A 453 -9.76 -3.04 -27.86
C PHE A 453 -9.09 -3.33 -29.21
N ASP A 454 -7.89 -2.78 -29.46
CA ASP A 454 -7.24 -2.95 -30.76
C ASP A 454 -6.50 -4.30 -30.87
N HIS A 455 -5.96 -4.85 -29.77
CA HIS A 455 -5.27 -6.15 -29.78
C HIS A 455 -6.20 -7.37 -29.69
N SER A 456 -7.44 -7.23 -29.20
CA SER A 456 -8.43 -8.32 -29.16
C SER A 456 -8.85 -8.81 -30.54
N PHE A 457 -8.70 -7.98 -31.58
CA PHE A 457 -8.91 -8.39 -32.97
C PHE A 457 -7.74 -9.21 -33.56
N ALA A 458 -6.55 -9.21 -32.93
CA ALA A 458 -5.34 -9.78 -33.51
C ALA A 458 -4.86 -11.09 -32.83
N LEU A 459 -5.28 -11.39 -31.60
CA LEU A 459 -4.77 -12.54 -30.84
C LEU A 459 -5.90 -13.49 -30.37
N GLN A 460 -6.11 -14.57 -31.13
CA GLN A 460 -6.92 -15.73 -30.78
C GLN A 460 -6.19 -16.65 -29.76
N HIS A 461 -5.77 -16.15 -28.60
CA HIS A 461 -5.23 -17.01 -27.53
C HIS A 461 -6.11 -17.01 -26.27
N HIS A 462 -6.43 -18.23 -25.82
CA HIS A 462 -7.58 -18.60 -24.99
C HIS A 462 -7.65 -18.06 -23.56
N THR A 463 -6.63 -17.36 -23.04
CA THR A 463 -6.60 -16.93 -21.63
C THR A 463 -7.04 -15.48 -21.38
N GLN A 464 -7.28 -14.68 -22.43
CA GLN A 464 -7.80 -13.30 -22.31
C GLN A 464 -9.32 -13.17 -22.58
N GLN A 465 -10.02 -14.26 -22.89
CA GLN A 465 -11.43 -14.23 -23.32
C GLN A 465 -12.41 -13.70 -22.26
N GLU A 466 -12.16 -13.86 -20.96
CA GLU A 466 -13.13 -13.44 -19.94
C GLU A 466 -13.17 -11.93 -19.68
N GLN A 467 -12.02 -11.24 -19.80
CA GLN A 467 -11.99 -9.77 -19.66
C GLN A 467 -12.68 -9.07 -20.85
N HIS A 468 -12.56 -9.65 -22.06
CA HIS A 468 -13.13 -9.10 -23.29
C HIS A 468 -14.64 -9.33 -23.44
N GLN A 469 -15.19 -10.43 -22.93
CA GLN A 469 -16.62 -10.72 -23.06
C GLN A 469 -17.56 -9.68 -22.41
N SER A 470 -17.09 -8.90 -21.44
CA SER A 470 -17.91 -7.87 -20.79
C SER A 470 -17.97 -6.54 -21.56
N ILE A 471 -16.99 -6.30 -22.43
CA ILE A 471 -16.86 -5.05 -23.18
C ILE A 471 -17.19 -5.24 -24.68
N GLU A 472 -16.93 -6.41 -25.26
CA GLU A 472 -17.40 -6.77 -26.61
C GLU A 472 -18.93 -6.89 -26.70
N LYS A 473 -19.61 -7.12 -25.56
CA LYS A 473 -21.08 -7.11 -25.47
C LYS A 473 -21.67 -5.70 -25.35
N LEU A 474 -20.85 -4.66 -25.43
CA LEU A 474 -21.34 -3.29 -25.49
C LEU A 474 -21.88 -3.03 -26.89
N GLU A 475 -23.18 -3.27 -27.07
CA GLU A 475 -23.91 -2.83 -28.26
C GLU A 475 -23.93 -1.30 -28.29
N PHE A 476 -23.09 -0.70 -29.15
CA PHE A 476 -23.21 0.71 -29.47
C PHE A 476 -24.19 0.86 -30.62
N HIS A 477 -25.16 1.76 -30.45
CA HIS A 477 -26.16 2.04 -31.50
C HIS A 477 -25.55 2.65 -32.77
N SER A 478 -24.36 3.26 -32.68
CA SER A 478 -23.66 3.83 -33.83
C SER A 478 -22.14 3.84 -33.66
N LYS A 479 -21.44 3.89 -34.81
CA LYS A 479 -19.99 4.13 -34.85
C LYS A 479 -19.61 5.44 -34.16
N ASP A 480 -20.41 6.49 -34.31
CA ASP A 480 -20.16 7.78 -33.65
C ASP A 480 -20.25 7.68 -32.11
N SER A 481 -21.20 6.90 -31.58
CA SER A 481 -21.30 6.67 -30.13
C SER A 481 -20.09 5.89 -29.60
N ARG A 482 -19.63 4.91 -30.39
CA ARG A 482 -18.39 4.18 -30.11
C ARG A 482 -17.18 5.11 -30.19
N ASP A 483 -17.10 5.97 -31.18
CA ASP A 483 -16.00 6.91 -31.37
C ASP A 483 -16.01 8.00 -30.28
N LEU A 484 -17.16 8.45 -29.82
CA LEU A 484 -17.28 9.40 -28.71
C LEU A 484 -16.79 8.82 -27.39
N LEU A 485 -17.05 7.52 -27.16
CA LEU A 485 -16.55 6.80 -25.98
C LEU A 485 -15.06 6.43 -26.11
N PHE A 486 -14.62 5.90 -27.25
CA PHE A 486 -13.32 5.23 -27.40
C PHE A 486 -12.31 5.93 -28.31
N ASN A 487 -12.70 6.92 -29.09
CA ASN A 487 -11.76 7.66 -29.93
C ASN A 487 -11.07 8.75 -29.09
N TYR A 488 -10.28 8.30 -28.10
CA TYR A 488 -9.43 9.15 -27.26
C TYR A 488 -8.38 9.95 -28.05
N SER A 489 -8.12 9.58 -29.30
CA SER A 489 -7.21 10.27 -30.23
C SER A 489 -7.81 11.51 -30.89
N ASN A 490 -9.13 11.64 -30.96
CA ASN A 490 -9.75 12.89 -31.40
C ASN A 490 -9.86 13.81 -30.18
N VAL A 491 -8.85 14.66 -30.04
CA VAL A 491 -8.56 15.63 -28.96
C VAL A 491 -9.67 16.67 -28.74
N THR A 492 -10.78 16.61 -29.48
CA THR A 492 -11.78 17.69 -29.49
C THR A 492 -12.46 17.92 -28.15
N TYR A 493 -12.59 16.90 -27.28
CA TYR A 493 -13.30 17.06 -26.00
C TYR A 493 -12.49 16.55 -24.80
N PRO A 494 -12.19 17.42 -23.81
CA PRO A 494 -11.50 17.00 -22.60
C PRO A 494 -12.34 16.00 -21.78
N LEU A 495 -11.64 15.04 -21.18
CA LEU A 495 -12.18 13.98 -20.33
C LEU A 495 -11.90 14.38 -18.89
N TYR A 496 -12.96 14.64 -18.14
CA TYR A 496 -12.88 15.03 -16.75
C TYR A 496 -13.27 13.84 -15.87
N SER A 497 -12.58 13.61 -14.77
CA SER A 497 -12.94 12.58 -13.80
C SER A 497 -13.09 13.16 -12.41
N LEU A 498 -14.22 12.87 -11.77
CA LEU A 498 -14.51 13.33 -10.42
C LEU A 498 -13.80 12.48 -9.39
N PHE A 499 -13.30 13.13 -8.35
CA PHE A 499 -12.77 12.47 -7.18
C PHE A 499 -13.03 13.27 -5.89
N MET A 500 -12.99 12.58 -4.76
CA MET A 500 -13.22 13.18 -3.44
C MET A 500 -11.89 13.39 -2.71
N GLU A 501 -11.63 14.62 -2.27
CA GLU A 501 -10.52 14.98 -1.41
C GLU A 501 -11.03 15.91 -0.30
N ASN A 502 -10.75 15.60 0.97
CA ASN A 502 -11.16 16.41 2.12
C ASN A 502 -12.65 16.80 2.14
N ASN A 503 -13.54 15.88 1.74
CA ASN A 503 -15.00 16.08 1.61
C ASN A 503 -15.40 17.12 0.54
N GLU A 504 -14.50 17.45 -0.38
CA GLU A 504 -14.70 18.30 -1.54
C GLU A 504 -14.60 17.50 -2.83
N ILE A 505 -15.45 17.85 -3.79
CA ILE A 505 -15.48 17.24 -5.12
C ILE A 505 -14.47 18.01 -5.98
N ASN A 506 -13.48 17.27 -6.45
CA ASN A 506 -12.42 17.77 -7.31
C ASN A 506 -12.50 17.10 -8.68
N ILE A 507 -11.86 17.73 -9.67
CA ILE A 507 -11.90 17.27 -11.05
C ILE A 507 -10.48 17.06 -11.57
N LEU A 508 -10.30 15.92 -12.21
CA LEU A 508 -9.10 15.52 -12.92
C LEU A 508 -9.32 15.65 -14.43
N ASP A 509 -8.62 16.57 -15.10
CA ASP A 509 -8.52 16.54 -16.57
C ASP A 509 -7.53 15.45 -17.02
N ALA A 510 -8.08 14.42 -17.65
CA ALA A 510 -7.38 13.25 -18.16
C ALA A 510 -6.91 13.42 -19.61
N SER A 511 -7.38 14.43 -20.35
CA SER A 511 -7.21 14.49 -21.82
C SER A 511 -5.88 15.03 -22.28
N HIS A 512 -5.39 16.10 -21.68
CA HIS A 512 -4.16 16.74 -22.16
C HIS A 512 -2.90 16.11 -21.56
N GLY A 513 -3.07 15.20 -20.60
CA GLY A 513 -2.00 14.67 -19.74
C GLY A 513 -1.23 15.77 -18.98
N THR A 514 -1.60 17.05 -19.16
CA THR A 514 -1.22 18.16 -18.33
C THR A 514 -2.37 18.37 -17.38
N MET A 515 -2.10 18.14 -16.10
CA MET A 515 -3.11 18.29 -15.08
C MET A 515 -3.45 19.77 -14.92
N ILE A 516 -4.60 20.20 -15.44
CA ILE A 516 -5.27 21.37 -14.90
C ILE A 516 -6.11 20.86 -13.74
N VAL A 517 -5.48 20.75 -12.58
CA VAL A 517 -6.24 20.66 -11.32
C VAL A 517 -6.97 21.97 -11.22
N ASN A 518 -8.30 21.93 -11.26
CA ASN A 518 -9.18 23.10 -11.24
C ASN A 518 -9.16 23.89 -12.57
N ASP A 519 -9.66 23.30 -13.66
CA ASP A 519 -10.32 24.13 -14.67
C ASP A 519 -11.60 24.66 -13.99
N PRO A 520 -11.62 25.94 -13.55
CA PRO A 520 -12.71 26.45 -12.73
C PRO A 520 -14.01 26.52 -13.54
N MET A 521 -13.90 26.65 -14.87
CA MET A 521 -15.05 26.70 -15.76
C MET A 521 -15.66 25.30 -15.92
N ALA A 522 -14.83 24.28 -16.19
CA ALA A 522 -15.31 22.90 -16.26
C ALA A 522 -15.86 22.43 -14.90
N GLN A 523 -15.18 22.78 -13.80
CA GLN A 523 -15.64 22.47 -12.45
C GLN A 523 -16.96 23.14 -12.14
N LYS A 524 -17.08 24.45 -12.40
CA LYS A 524 -18.34 25.16 -12.22
C LYS A 524 -19.44 24.54 -13.08
N LEU A 525 -19.19 24.27 -14.36
CA LEU A 525 -20.20 23.68 -15.25
C LEU A 525 -20.66 22.30 -14.78
N ILE A 526 -19.72 21.43 -14.38
CA ILE A 526 -20.03 20.10 -13.86
C ILE A 526 -20.80 20.21 -12.55
N MET A 527 -20.37 21.06 -11.62
CA MET A 527 -21.04 21.24 -10.33
C MET A 527 -22.42 21.87 -10.49
N ASP A 528 -22.58 22.92 -11.30
CA ASP A 528 -23.85 23.58 -11.57
C ASP A 528 -24.85 22.59 -12.21
N LEU A 529 -24.39 21.75 -13.13
CA LEU A 529 -25.23 20.74 -13.76
C LEU A 529 -25.62 19.63 -12.78
N LEU A 530 -24.69 19.17 -11.94
CA LEU A 530 -24.98 18.18 -10.89
C LEU A 530 -25.97 18.76 -9.87
N GLU A 531 -25.77 19.99 -9.41
CA GLU A 531 -26.66 20.69 -8.47
C GLU A 531 -28.04 20.97 -9.07
N THR A 532 -28.13 21.35 -10.35
CA THR A 532 -29.42 21.57 -11.02
C THR A 532 -30.20 20.26 -11.18
N LYS A 533 -29.51 19.15 -11.37
CA LYS A 533 -30.13 17.83 -11.58
C LYS A 533 -30.43 17.10 -10.26
N LEU A 534 -29.71 17.41 -9.19
CA LEU A 534 -29.92 16.84 -7.87
C LEU A 534 -30.63 17.84 -6.99
N SER A 535 -31.89 17.53 -6.69
CA SER A 535 -32.72 18.33 -5.79
C SER A 535 -32.14 18.52 -4.37
N GLN A 536 -31.04 17.84 -4.00
CA GLN A 536 -30.36 17.94 -2.70
C GLN A 536 -28.84 17.75 -2.83
N LYS A 537 -28.05 18.76 -2.40
CA LYS A 537 -26.58 18.77 -2.42
C LYS A 537 -25.93 17.70 -1.53
N GLU A 538 -26.58 17.35 -0.41
CA GLU A 538 -26.14 16.30 0.50
C GLU A 538 -26.13 14.92 -0.18
N THR A 539 -27.14 14.64 -1.02
CA THR A 539 -27.24 13.38 -1.78
C THR A 539 -26.13 13.25 -2.82
N LEU A 540 -25.70 14.34 -3.47
CA LEU A 540 -24.58 14.30 -4.42
C LEU A 540 -23.29 13.89 -3.72
N LYS A 541 -23.03 14.52 -2.56
CA LYS A 541 -21.90 14.12 -1.74
C LYS A 541 -22.07 12.67 -1.36
N ASP A 542 -23.19 12.20 -0.84
CA ASP A 542 -23.32 10.77 -0.49
C ASP A 542 -23.12 9.79 -1.66
N ILE A 543 -23.60 10.14 -2.86
CA ILE A 543 -23.42 9.33 -4.09
C ILE A 543 -21.94 9.32 -4.54
N LEU A 544 -21.25 10.46 -4.47
CA LEU A 544 -19.83 10.60 -4.84
C LEU A 544 -18.87 10.20 -3.71
N ASN A 545 -19.32 10.28 -2.46
CA ASN A 545 -18.63 9.98 -1.21
C ASN A 545 -18.77 8.51 -0.82
N MET A 546 -19.52 7.73 -1.60
CA MET A 546 -19.13 6.35 -1.84
C MET A 546 -17.76 6.40 -2.50
N ASN A 547 -16.71 6.41 -1.64
CA ASN A 547 -15.27 6.52 -1.92
C ASN A 547 -14.73 5.40 -2.84
N GLU A 548 -15.62 4.74 -3.55
CA GLU A 548 -15.46 3.51 -4.29
C GLU A 548 -15.78 3.72 -5.76
N TYR A 549 -16.13 4.93 -6.23
CA TYR A 549 -16.39 5.16 -7.65
C TYR A 549 -15.63 6.35 -8.23
N THR A 550 -15.16 6.21 -9.47
CA THR A 550 -14.74 7.32 -10.33
C THR A 550 -15.78 7.53 -11.41
N TYR A 551 -16.24 8.77 -11.56
CA TYR A 551 -17.16 9.17 -12.62
C TYR A 551 -16.42 10.02 -13.63
N SER A 552 -16.44 9.62 -14.90
CA SER A 552 -15.71 10.29 -15.97
C SER A 552 -16.67 10.87 -16.99
N PHE A 553 -16.47 12.13 -17.37
CA PHE A 553 -17.35 12.94 -18.19
C PHE A 553 -16.61 13.61 -19.35
N ARG A 554 -17.32 13.90 -20.43
CA ARG A 554 -16.89 14.86 -21.46
C ARG A 554 -17.80 16.07 -21.46
N ILE A 555 -17.22 17.25 -21.62
CA ILE A 555 -17.96 18.50 -21.83
C ILE A 555 -18.03 18.77 -23.33
N LEU A 556 -19.23 18.95 -23.86
CA LEU A 556 -19.46 19.29 -25.26
C LEU A 556 -19.50 20.83 -25.40
N PRO A 557 -18.48 21.46 -26.03
CA PRO A 557 -18.28 22.92 -26.07
C PRO A 557 -19.51 23.68 -26.59
N ASP A 558 -20.17 23.15 -27.61
CA ASP A 558 -21.22 23.87 -28.34
C ASP A 558 -22.60 23.79 -27.68
N SER A 559 -22.76 22.97 -26.63
CA SER A 559 -24.10 22.63 -26.11
C SER A 559 -24.26 22.80 -24.60
N ASN A 560 -23.20 23.15 -23.86
CA ASN A 560 -23.17 23.08 -22.39
C ASN A 560 -23.66 21.71 -21.85
N GLN A 561 -23.55 20.66 -22.66
CA GLN A 561 -23.94 19.31 -22.27
C GLN A 561 -22.74 18.57 -21.70
N ILE A 562 -23.04 17.74 -20.70
CA ILE A 562 -22.08 16.84 -20.09
C ILE A 562 -22.50 15.42 -20.43
N LEU A 563 -21.56 14.65 -20.96
CA LEU A 563 -21.75 13.24 -21.23
C LEU A 563 -21.02 12.43 -20.18
N LEU A 564 -21.74 11.62 -19.40
CA LEU A 564 -21.14 10.59 -18.55
C LEU A 564 -20.60 9.46 -19.45
N VAL A 565 -19.28 9.33 -19.49
CA VAL A 565 -18.58 8.36 -20.35
C VAL A 565 -18.40 7.03 -19.63
N ALA A 566 -17.98 7.06 -18.37
CA ALA A 566 -17.64 5.85 -17.63
C ALA A 566 -17.86 6.02 -16.12
N VAL A 567 -18.13 4.89 -15.46
CA VAL A 567 -18.14 4.77 -14.01
C VAL A 567 -17.26 3.58 -13.64
N CYS A 568 -16.18 3.82 -12.89
CA CYS A 568 -15.26 2.79 -12.41
C CYS A 568 -15.54 2.50 -10.94
N ASP A 569 -15.86 1.25 -10.59
CA ASP A 569 -15.82 0.75 -9.22
C ASP A 569 -14.33 0.60 -8.82
N LEU A 570 -13.82 1.51 -7.99
CA LEU A 570 -12.45 1.56 -7.49
C LEU A 570 -12.08 0.37 -6.58
N LEU A 571 -13.06 -0.30 -5.99
CA LEU A 571 -12.82 -1.46 -5.13
C LEU A 571 -12.53 -2.70 -5.98
N THR A 572 -13.38 -2.97 -6.99
CA THR A 572 -13.17 -4.11 -7.89
C THR A 572 -12.35 -3.79 -9.12
N PHE A 573 -12.05 -2.50 -9.32
CA PHE A 573 -11.41 -1.95 -10.50
C PHE A 573 -12.13 -2.33 -11.80
N ARG A 574 -13.47 -2.40 -11.75
CA ARG A 574 -14.34 -2.75 -12.89
C ARG A 574 -15.13 -1.54 -13.35
N TYR A 575 -15.15 -1.33 -14.65
CA TYR A 575 -16.05 -0.35 -15.27
C TYR A 575 -17.45 -0.94 -15.37
N LEU A 576 -18.45 -0.13 -14.98
CA LEU A 576 -19.85 -0.50 -15.15
C LEU A 576 -20.19 -0.51 -16.65
N SER A 577 -20.91 -1.54 -17.08
CA SER A 577 -21.53 -1.54 -18.41
C SER A 577 -22.55 -0.40 -18.54
N PRO A 578 -22.85 0.11 -19.74
CA PRO A 578 -23.88 1.13 -19.98
C PRO A 578 -25.23 0.78 -19.34
N THR A 579 -25.65 -0.48 -19.38
CA THR A 579 -26.90 -0.92 -18.71
C THR A 579 -26.79 -0.79 -17.19
N GLN A 580 -25.63 -1.13 -16.60
CA GLN A 580 -25.37 -0.92 -15.18
C GLN A 580 -25.28 0.56 -14.83
N ILE A 581 -24.65 1.41 -15.66
CA ILE A 581 -24.61 2.86 -15.47
C ILE A 581 -26.03 3.42 -15.50
N LEU A 582 -26.86 3.04 -16.48
CA LEU A 582 -28.26 3.46 -16.58
C LEU A 582 -29.09 2.98 -15.38
N LYS A 583 -28.91 1.73 -14.95
CA LYS A 583 -29.58 1.18 -13.76
C LYS A 583 -29.15 1.92 -12.50
N PHE A 584 -27.85 2.05 -12.27
CA PHE A 584 -27.25 2.79 -11.16
C PHE A 584 -27.76 4.24 -11.14
N TRP A 585 -27.79 4.90 -12.28
CA TRP A 585 -28.31 6.25 -12.41
C TRP A 585 -29.81 6.29 -12.06
N ARG A 586 -30.62 5.39 -12.61
CA ARG A 586 -32.06 5.33 -12.29
C ARG A 586 -32.32 5.06 -10.82
N GLU A 587 -31.58 4.15 -10.20
CA GLU A 587 -31.80 3.76 -8.80
C GLU A 587 -31.40 4.87 -7.82
N ASN A 588 -30.29 5.55 -8.08
CA ASN A 588 -29.77 6.59 -7.19
C ASN A 588 -30.35 7.98 -7.46
N TRP A 589 -30.92 8.24 -8.65
CA TRP A 589 -31.33 9.59 -9.08
C TRP A 589 -32.84 9.77 -9.35
N ARG A 590 -33.68 8.75 -9.09
CA ARG A 590 -35.12 8.78 -9.39
C ARG A 590 -35.99 9.70 -8.53
N THR A 591 -35.42 10.44 -7.58
CA THR A 591 -36.20 11.25 -6.63
C THR A 591 -36.69 12.60 -7.17
N SER A 592 -36.26 13.06 -8.35
CA SER A 592 -36.85 14.24 -8.99
C SER A 592 -37.84 13.85 -10.10
N LYS A 593 -39.11 14.22 -9.94
CA LYS A 593 -40.25 13.90 -10.83
C LYS A 593 -40.14 14.47 -12.27
N GLN A 594 -38.98 15.00 -12.70
CA GLN A 594 -38.78 15.66 -13.99
C GLN A 594 -37.57 15.12 -14.79
N PHE A 595 -37.13 13.90 -14.53
CA PHE A 595 -36.02 13.34 -15.30
C PHE A 595 -36.48 12.64 -16.58
N ASN A 596 -36.53 13.40 -17.68
CA ASN A 596 -36.32 12.82 -19.01
C ASN A 596 -34.81 12.64 -19.20
N ILE A 597 -34.28 11.49 -18.78
CA ILE A 597 -33.09 10.96 -19.42
C ILE A 597 -33.57 10.56 -20.80
N THR A 598 -33.38 11.42 -21.79
CA THR A 598 -33.20 10.92 -23.15
C THR A 598 -31.92 10.07 -23.09
N SER A 599 -32.07 8.80 -22.70
CA SER A 599 -31.35 7.78 -23.46
C SER A 599 -31.79 8.14 -24.86
N HIS A 600 -30.90 8.69 -25.69
CA HIS A 600 -31.26 8.83 -27.07
C HIS A 600 -31.51 7.39 -27.54
N ARG A 601 -32.79 6.95 -27.50
CA ARG A 601 -33.42 6.55 -28.74
C ARG A 601 -33.16 7.75 -29.62
N TYR A 602 -32.07 7.71 -30.38
CA TYR A 602 -31.91 8.57 -31.52
C TYR A 602 -33.12 8.22 -32.39
N HIS A 603 -34.23 8.90 -32.15
CA HIS A 603 -35.12 9.24 -33.22
C HIS A 603 -34.25 10.06 -34.15
N VAL A 604 -33.73 9.39 -35.18
CA VAL A 604 -33.45 10.05 -36.44
C VAL A 604 -34.74 10.77 -36.78
N THR A 605 -34.78 12.08 -36.52
CA THR A 605 -35.68 12.95 -37.26
C THR A 605 -35.29 12.76 -38.71
N SER A 606 -36.17 12.12 -39.46
CA SER A 606 -36.08 11.93 -40.90
C SER A 606 -36.29 13.25 -41.63
N GLU A 607 -35.52 14.29 -41.30
CA GLU A 607 -35.59 15.60 -41.96
C GLU A 607 -34.20 16.25 -41.97
N TYR A 608 -33.31 15.70 -42.79
CA TYR A 608 -32.27 16.48 -43.47
C TYR A 608 -32.05 15.87 -44.86
N PHE A 609 -33.10 15.97 -45.68
CA PHE A 609 -33.02 15.88 -47.13
C PHE A 609 -34.05 16.83 -47.73
N HIS A 610 -33.62 18.03 -48.10
CA HIS A 610 -34.18 18.90 -49.15
C HIS A 610 -33.07 19.92 -49.43
N LEU A 611 -32.23 19.79 -50.48
CA LEU A 611 -32.51 19.88 -51.91
C LEU A 611 -33.50 21.01 -52.26
N ASN A 612 -32.92 22.06 -52.86
CA ASN A 612 -33.57 23.06 -53.69
C ASN A 612 -34.69 22.50 -54.57
N ARG A 613 -35.88 23.12 -54.48
CA ARG A 613 -36.93 23.38 -55.48
C ARG A 613 -38.11 23.94 -54.66
N GLY A 614 -38.50 25.22 -54.75
CA GLY A 614 -39.01 25.89 -55.94
C GLY A 614 -40.47 25.48 -56.16
N GLY A 615 -41.43 26.36 -55.83
CA GLY A 615 -42.84 26.19 -56.25
C GLY A 615 -43.90 26.59 -55.21
N GLU A 616 -44.55 27.71 -55.52
CA GLU A 616 -45.80 28.35 -55.07
C GLU A 616 -46.96 27.52 -54.46
N ALA A 617 -47.81 28.32 -53.75
CA ALA A 617 -49.18 28.14 -53.25
C ALA A 617 -49.36 27.57 -51.84
#